data_AF-A0A673ND45-F1
#
_entry.id   AF-A0A673ND45-F1
#
_cell.length_a   1.000
_cell.length_b   1.000
_cell.length_c   1.000
_cell.angle_alpha   90.00
_cell.angle_beta   90.00
_cell.angle_gamma   90.00
#
_symmetry.space_group_name_H-M   'P 1'
#
loop_
_entity.id
_entity.type
_entity.pdbx_description
1 polymer ?
#
loop_
_entity_poly.entity_id
_entity_poly.type
_entity_poly.pdbx_seq_one_letter_code
_entity_poly.pdbx_strand_id
1 'polypeptide(L)'
;LFMRLSQRPTAEELEQRNILQPKNEADRQAEVREIKRRLTRKLSQRPTVAELQARKILRFHEYVEVTCAQDYDRRADKPWTKLTPADKAAIRKELNEFKSSEMEVHEESRIYTRQVYWLLATYKNTETSCAKHLTLYFHFYVISRFHRP
;
A
#
# COMPACT_ATOMS: atom_id res chain seq x y z
N LEU A 1 -29.67 -18.00 11.13
CA LEU A 1 -29.04 -18.31 12.43
C LEU A 1 -28.05 -19.48 12.32
N PHE A 2 -28.40 -20.57 11.64
CA PHE A 2 -27.54 -21.76 11.45
C PHE A 2 -26.14 -21.46 10.85
N MET A 3 -26.04 -20.67 9.77
CA MET A 3 -24.75 -20.36 9.13
C MET A 3 -23.80 -19.47 9.96
N ARG A 4 -24.30 -18.72 10.95
CA ARG A 4 -23.47 -17.82 11.77
C ARG A 4 -22.79 -18.54 12.93
N LEU A 5 -23.34 -19.67 13.37
CA LEU A 5 -22.79 -20.46 14.46
C LEU A 5 -21.69 -21.41 13.98
N SER A 6 -21.79 -21.93 12.75
CA SER A 6 -20.77 -22.81 12.16
C SER A 6 -19.45 -22.11 11.85
N GLN A 7 -19.47 -20.80 11.64
CA GLN A 7 -18.27 -19.98 11.37
C GLN A 7 -17.83 -19.15 12.59
N ARG A 8 -18.33 -19.49 13.79
CA ARG A 8 -18.02 -18.72 14.99
C ARG A 8 -16.53 -18.91 15.35
N PRO A 9 -15.73 -17.84 15.39
CA PRO A 9 -14.33 -17.92 15.82
C PRO A 9 -14.24 -18.32 17.30
N THR A 10 -13.14 -18.98 17.66
CA THR A 10 -12.85 -19.31 19.06
C THR A 10 -12.50 -18.05 19.87
N ALA A 11 -12.63 -18.13 21.20
CA ALA A 11 -12.26 -17.01 22.07
C ALA A 11 -10.77 -16.63 21.92
N GLU A 12 -9.90 -17.63 21.80
CA GLU A 12 -8.46 -17.44 21.59
C GLU A 12 -8.16 -16.72 20.26
N GLU A 13 -8.84 -17.10 19.16
CA GLU A 13 -8.71 -16.40 17.87
C GLU A 13 -9.14 -14.94 17.96
N LEU A 14 -10.18 -14.64 18.75
CA LEU A 14 -10.64 -13.27 18.98
C LEU A 14 -9.65 -12.48 19.86
N GLU A 15 -8.97 -13.13 20.81
CA GLU A 15 -7.91 -12.52 21.62
C GLU A 15 -6.65 -12.21 20.80
N GLN A 16 -6.21 -13.14 19.96
CA GLN A 16 -5.08 -12.93 19.05
C GLN A 16 -5.35 -11.79 18.05
N ARG A 17 -6.60 -11.62 17.61
CA ARG A 17 -7.05 -10.50 16.78
C ARG A 17 -7.29 -9.21 17.58
N ASN A 18 -7.05 -9.22 18.89
CA ASN A 18 -7.27 -8.10 19.81
C ASN A 18 -8.72 -7.58 19.82
N ILE A 19 -9.67 -8.47 19.51
CA ILE A 19 -11.12 -8.20 19.54
C ILE A 19 -11.66 -8.47 20.95
N LEU A 20 -11.25 -9.60 21.54
CA LEU A 20 -11.50 -9.91 22.94
C LEU A 20 -10.27 -9.55 23.76
N GLN A 21 -10.41 -8.75 24.82
CA GLN A 21 -9.28 -8.36 25.67
C GLN A 21 -9.30 -9.23 26.94
N PRO A 22 -8.25 -10.05 27.20
CA PRO A 22 -8.25 -10.97 28.35
C PRO A 22 -7.85 -10.30 29.68
N LYS A 23 -7.33 -9.07 29.65
CA LYS A 23 -6.74 -8.38 30.82
C LYS A 23 -7.69 -7.32 31.41
N ASN A 24 -7.57 -7.10 32.73
CA ASN A 24 -8.25 -5.99 33.42
C ASN A 24 -7.79 -4.63 32.86
N GLU A 25 -8.70 -3.66 32.80
CA GLU A 25 -8.41 -2.31 32.28
C GLU A 25 -7.24 -1.63 33.02
N ALA A 26 -7.13 -1.85 34.33
CA ALA A 26 -6.04 -1.32 35.15
C ALA A 26 -4.66 -1.85 34.73
N ASP A 27 -4.55 -3.16 34.45
CA ASP A 27 -3.30 -3.79 34.03
C ASP A 27 -2.89 -3.30 32.64
N ARG A 28 -3.86 -3.12 31.74
CA ARG A 28 -3.62 -2.56 30.40
C ARG A 28 -3.13 -1.12 30.48
N GLN A 29 -3.72 -0.30 31.34
CA GLN A 29 -3.27 1.07 31.55
C GLN A 29 -1.87 1.13 32.19
N ALA A 30 -1.55 0.20 33.10
CA ALA A 30 -0.19 0.06 33.63
C ALA A 30 0.80 -0.33 32.52
N GLU A 31 0.45 -1.28 31.66
CA GLU A 31 1.28 -1.71 30.52
C GLU A 31 1.52 -0.58 29.52
N VAL A 32 0.48 0.18 29.15
CA VAL A 32 0.60 1.35 28.27
C VAL A 32 1.49 2.43 28.89
N ARG A 33 1.34 2.71 30.19
CA ARG A 33 2.20 3.67 30.90
C ARG A 33 3.66 3.20 30.89
N GLU A 34 3.90 1.91 31.10
CA GLU A 34 5.25 1.35 31.08
C GLU A 34 5.88 1.40 29.69
N ILE A 35 5.12 1.06 28.65
CA ILE A 35 5.56 1.15 27.25
C ILE A 35 5.93 2.60 26.90
N LYS A 36 5.06 3.56 27.25
CA LYS A 36 5.32 4.99 27.04
C LYS A 36 6.59 5.44 27.76
N ARG A 37 6.73 5.11 29.05
CA ARG A 37 7.92 5.42 29.85
C ARG A 37 9.20 4.90 29.21
N ARG A 38 9.20 3.62 28.82
CA ARG A 38 10.33 2.95 28.17
C ARG A 38 10.66 3.58 26.82
N LEU A 39 9.65 3.92 26.02
CA LEU A 39 9.82 4.55 24.72
C LEU A 39 10.44 5.94 24.85
N THR A 40 9.91 6.79 25.74
CA THR A 40 10.45 8.14 25.98
C THR A 40 11.93 8.08 26.36
N ARG A 41 12.32 7.14 27.23
CA ARG A 41 13.73 6.93 27.58
C ARG A 41 14.60 6.50 26.40
N LYS A 42 14.09 5.61 25.53
CA LYS A 42 14.82 5.17 24.33
C LYS A 42 15.00 6.30 23.31
N LEU A 43 13.97 7.14 23.13
CA LEU A 43 14.01 8.24 22.19
C LEU A 43 14.91 9.38 22.68
N SER A 44 14.96 9.65 23.98
CA SER A 44 15.85 10.68 24.54
C SER A 44 17.33 10.29 24.48
N GLN A 45 17.64 8.99 24.46
CA GLN A 45 19.00 8.45 24.35
C GLN A 45 19.33 7.98 22.92
N ARG A 46 18.62 8.49 21.92
CA ARG A 46 18.86 8.11 20.52
C ARG A 46 20.23 8.65 20.08
N PRO A 47 21.14 7.79 19.59
CA PRO A 47 22.47 8.23 19.17
C PRO A 47 22.39 9.13 17.93
N THR A 48 23.31 10.08 17.84
CA THR A 48 23.44 10.97 16.68
C THR A 48 24.03 10.24 15.46
N VAL A 49 23.86 10.80 14.27
CA VAL A 49 24.47 10.24 13.04
C VAL A 49 26.00 10.16 13.17
N ALA A 50 26.62 11.17 13.77
CA ALA A 50 28.06 11.20 14.02
C ALA A 50 28.51 10.05 14.94
N GLU A 51 27.75 9.73 15.99
CA GLU A 51 28.02 8.57 16.85
C GLU A 51 27.88 7.24 16.12
N LEU A 52 26.86 7.11 15.24
CA LEU A 52 26.68 5.91 14.42
C LEU A 52 27.83 5.70 13.43
N GLN A 53 28.37 6.78 12.87
CA GLN A 53 29.56 6.77 12.03
C GLN A 53 30.83 6.42 12.84
N ALA A 54 31.02 7.04 14.00
CA ALA A 54 32.15 6.78 14.91
C ALA A 54 32.17 5.31 15.38
N ARG A 55 30.99 4.75 15.66
CA ARG A 55 30.82 3.32 16.00
C ARG A 55 30.86 2.38 14.80
N LYS A 56 31.08 2.90 13.59
CA LYS A 56 31.14 2.14 12.33
C LYS A 56 29.87 1.32 12.03
N ILE A 57 28.71 1.78 12.53
CA ILE A 57 27.39 1.20 12.25
C ILE A 57 26.88 1.70 10.90
N LEU A 58 27.03 3.01 10.64
CA LEU A 58 26.75 3.62 9.35
C LEU A 58 28.09 3.91 8.66
N ARG A 59 28.42 3.13 7.62
CA ARG A 59 29.65 3.28 6.84
C ARG A 59 29.32 3.53 5.38
N PHE A 60 29.81 4.64 4.84
CA PHE A 60 29.83 4.89 3.41
C PHE A 60 31.24 4.64 2.91
N HIS A 61 31.37 3.95 1.77
CA HIS A 61 32.66 3.80 1.12
C HIS A 61 33.01 5.13 0.46
N GLU A 62 34.23 5.61 0.70
CA GLU A 62 34.75 6.85 0.11
C GLU A 62 34.97 6.68 -1.41
N TYR A 63 35.35 5.46 -1.81
CA TYR A 63 35.58 5.11 -3.19
C TYR A 63 34.42 4.30 -3.75
N VAL A 64 33.93 4.72 -4.90
CA VAL A 64 32.95 4.01 -5.71
C VAL A 64 33.61 3.69 -7.04
N GLU A 65 33.62 2.41 -7.40
CA GLU A 65 34.12 1.98 -8.70
C GLU A 65 33.19 2.47 -9.80
N VAL A 66 33.75 3.17 -10.79
CA VAL A 66 33.02 3.63 -11.97
C VAL A 66 33.51 2.82 -13.15
N THR A 67 32.59 2.10 -13.79
CA THR A 67 32.86 1.38 -15.04
C THR A 67 32.17 2.08 -16.20
N CYS A 68 32.79 2.02 -17.37
CA CYS A 68 32.17 2.59 -18.58
C CYS A 68 30.95 1.75 -18.95
N ALA A 69 29.81 2.41 -19.11
CA ALA A 69 28.64 1.77 -19.71
C ALA A 69 28.88 1.57 -21.21
N GLN A 70 28.26 0.54 -21.78
CA GLN A 70 28.28 0.30 -23.22
C GLN A 70 27.68 1.51 -23.97
N ASP A 71 28.37 1.96 -25.03
CA ASP A 71 27.94 3.06 -25.89
C ASP A 71 27.20 2.51 -27.12
N TYR A 72 25.89 2.35 -26.97
CA TYR A 72 25.00 1.92 -28.04
C TYR A 72 23.65 2.64 -27.91
N ASP A 73 22.92 2.71 -29.02
CA ASP A 73 21.60 3.34 -29.02
C ASP A 73 20.58 2.49 -28.24
N ARG A 74 20.10 3.03 -27.11
CA ARG A 74 19.05 2.43 -26.26
C ARG A 74 17.65 2.93 -26.58
N ARG A 75 17.47 3.69 -27.66
CA ARG A 75 16.16 4.21 -28.05
C ARG A 75 15.28 3.05 -28.52
N ALA A 76 14.05 3.06 -28.02
CA ALA A 76 12.99 2.16 -28.44
C ALA A 76 11.72 2.97 -28.69
N ASP A 77 10.89 2.49 -29.61
CA ASP A 77 9.58 3.06 -29.83
C ASP A 77 8.72 2.95 -28.58
N LYS A 78 7.85 3.95 -28.39
CA LYS A 78 6.95 4.04 -27.24
C LYS A 78 5.50 3.82 -27.69
N PRO A 79 5.10 2.58 -28.05
CA PRO A 79 3.78 2.33 -28.64
C PRO A 79 2.61 2.80 -27.75
N TRP A 80 2.81 2.81 -26.43
CA TRP A 80 1.81 3.30 -25.47
C TRP A 80 1.45 4.79 -25.63
N THR A 81 2.27 5.61 -26.30
CA THR A 81 1.94 7.01 -26.57
C THR A 81 0.98 7.19 -27.74
N LYS A 82 0.82 6.17 -28.59
CA LYS A 82 -0.02 6.22 -29.80
C LYS A 82 -1.42 5.61 -29.61
N LEU A 83 -1.77 5.20 -28.38
CA LEU A 83 -3.03 4.53 -28.08
C LEU A 83 -4.24 5.48 -28.14
N THR A 84 -5.22 5.13 -28.96
CA THR A 84 -6.50 5.85 -29.04
C THR A 84 -7.37 5.56 -27.81
N PRO A 85 -8.40 6.38 -27.51
CA PRO A 85 -9.36 6.07 -26.46
C PRO A 85 -10.06 4.72 -26.64
N ALA A 86 -10.30 4.32 -27.90
CA ALA A 86 -10.87 3.02 -28.24
C ALA A 86 -9.91 1.87 -27.92
N ASP A 87 -8.63 1.97 -28.30
CA ASP A 87 -7.62 0.97 -27.97
C ASP A 87 -7.48 0.79 -26.46
N LYS A 88 -7.46 1.90 -25.72
CA LYS A 88 -7.41 1.86 -24.25
C LYS A 88 -8.66 1.17 -23.68
N ALA A 89 -9.83 1.36 -24.27
CA ALA A 89 -11.06 0.69 -23.83
C ALA A 89 -11.02 -0.82 -24.10
N ALA A 90 -10.53 -1.23 -25.27
CA ALA A 90 -10.32 -2.63 -25.61
C ALA A 90 -9.33 -3.31 -24.66
N ILE A 91 -8.15 -2.70 -24.44
CA ILE A 91 -7.12 -3.21 -23.52
C ILE A 91 -7.65 -3.33 -22.09
N ARG A 92 -8.45 -2.37 -21.61
CA ARG A 92 -9.08 -2.46 -20.28
C ARG A 92 -10.02 -3.67 -20.17
N LYS A 93 -10.83 -3.91 -21.19
CA LYS A 93 -11.78 -5.03 -21.22
C LYS A 93 -11.02 -6.36 -21.18
N GLU A 94 -10.05 -6.52 -22.09
CA GLU A 94 -9.20 -7.70 -22.20
C GLU A 94 -8.46 -8.00 -20.88
N LEU A 95 -7.83 -6.99 -20.28
CA LEU A 95 -7.11 -7.18 -19.01
C LEU A 95 -8.01 -7.52 -17.83
N ASN A 96 -9.24 -6.99 -17.77
CA ASN A 96 -10.17 -7.36 -16.70
C ASN A 96 -10.68 -8.79 -16.87
N GLU A 97 -10.93 -9.21 -18.11
CA GLU A 97 -11.32 -10.57 -18.44
C GLU A 97 -10.23 -11.55 -18.02
N PHE A 98 -9.00 -11.36 -18.53
CA PHE A 98 -7.82 -12.16 -18.18
C PHE A 98 -7.62 -12.27 -16.66
N LYS A 99 -7.67 -11.16 -15.93
CA LYS A 99 -7.45 -11.14 -14.48
C LYS A 99 -8.55 -11.82 -13.67
N SER A 100 -9.74 -11.96 -14.24
CA SER A 100 -10.91 -12.53 -13.56
C SER A 100 -11.05 -14.03 -13.82
N SER A 101 -10.69 -14.48 -15.03
CA SER A 101 -10.92 -15.86 -15.49
C SER A 101 -9.66 -16.71 -15.59
N GLU A 102 -8.53 -16.14 -16.03
CA GLU A 102 -7.34 -16.90 -16.40
C GLU A 102 -6.18 -16.72 -15.41
N MET A 103 -6.01 -15.52 -14.86
CA MET A 103 -4.90 -15.23 -13.96
C MET A 103 -5.11 -15.89 -12.60
N GLU A 104 -4.25 -16.85 -12.27
CA GLU A 104 -4.24 -17.51 -10.98
C GLU A 104 -3.82 -16.54 -9.87
N VAL A 105 -4.67 -16.41 -8.85
CA VAL A 105 -4.41 -15.59 -7.66
C VAL A 105 -4.91 -16.34 -6.44
N HIS A 106 -4.05 -16.43 -5.42
CA HIS A 106 -4.41 -17.01 -4.13
C HIS A 106 -5.67 -16.35 -3.55
N GLU A 107 -6.56 -17.14 -2.97
CA GLU A 107 -7.91 -16.71 -2.54
C GLU A 107 -7.87 -15.45 -1.65
N GLU A 108 -6.99 -15.45 -0.64
CA GLU A 108 -6.83 -14.31 0.29
C GLU A 108 -6.27 -13.04 -0.36
N SER A 109 -5.58 -13.19 -1.51
CA SER A 109 -4.93 -12.08 -2.22
C SER A 109 -5.77 -11.54 -3.37
N ARG A 110 -6.93 -12.14 -3.67
CA ARG A 110 -7.82 -11.67 -4.76
C ARG A 110 -8.25 -10.22 -4.59
N ILE A 111 -8.29 -9.72 -3.34
CA ILE A 111 -8.58 -8.31 -3.02
C ILE A 111 -7.53 -7.32 -3.56
N TYR A 112 -6.32 -7.79 -3.87
CA TYR A 112 -5.24 -6.97 -4.42
C TYR A 112 -5.17 -7.01 -5.95
N THR A 113 -6.00 -7.84 -6.60
CA THR A 113 -6.09 -7.87 -8.06
C THR A 113 -6.62 -6.55 -8.59
N ARG A 114 -5.75 -5.77 -9.23
CA ARG A 114 -6.11 -4.46 -9.79
C ARG A 114 -7.01 -4.63 -11.01
N GLN A 115 -8.30 -4.46 -10.78
CA GLN A 115 -9.32 -4.33 -11.83
C GLN A 115 -9.41 -2.87 -12.31
N VAL A 116 -9.64 -2.68 -13.61
CA VAL A 116 -9.78 -1.35 -14.21
C VAL A 116 -11.25 -1.06 -14.47
N TYR A 117 -11.94 -0.48 -13.48
CA TYR A 117 -13.37 -0.16 -13.59
C TYR A 117 -13.64 1.14 -14.37
N TRP A 118 -14.78 1.16 -15.07
CA TRP A 118 -15.20 2.17 -16.05
C TRP A 118 -15.59 3.56 -15.50
N LEU A 119 -15.33 3.88 -14.23
CA LEU A 119 -15.72 5.17 -13.67
C LEU A 119 -14.71 6.27 -14.06
N LEU A 120 -15.16 7.13 -14.99
CA LEU A 120 -14.64 8.47 -15.32
C LEU A 120 -13.38 8.55 -16.21
N ALA A 121 -13.48 8.01 -17.43
CA ALA A 121 -12.78 8.60 -18.58
C ALA A 121 -13.76 9.22 -19.60
N THR A 122 -14.95 9.63 -19.17
CA THR A 122 -15.63 10.78 -19.76
C THR A 122 -14.90 12.03 -19.30
N TYR A 123 -13.68 12.22 -19.83
CA TYR A 123 -12.94 13.46 -19.71
C TYR A 123 -13.84 14.57 -20.25
N LYS A 124 -14.15 15.51 -19.35
CA LYS A 124 -15.03 16.65 -19.58
C LYS A 124 -14.63 17.39 -20.85
N ASN A 125 -15.53 17.42 -21.83
CA ASN A 125 -15.55 18.42 -22.88
C ASN A 125 -16.98 18.97 -23.04
N THR A 126 -17.56 19.39 -21.91
CA THR A 126 -18.69 20.32 -21.89
C THR A 126 -18.53 21.21 -20.67
N GLU A 127 -18.30 22.50 -20.93
CA GLU A 127 -18.56 23.57 -19.97
C GLU A 127 -20.02 23.43 -19.50
N THR A 128 -20.24 23.29 -18.19
CA THR A 128 -21.44 23.81 -17.50
C THR A 128 -21.25 23.73 -15.99
N SER A 129 -21.71 24.78 -15.33
CA SER A 129 -21.30 25.28 -14.02
C SER A 129 -21.89 24.55 -12.79
N CYS A 130 -22.43 23.34 -12.89
CA CYS A 130 -23.19 22.75 -11.78
C CYS A 130 -23.00 21.23 -11.64
N ALA A 131 -21.85 20.79 -11.11
CA ALA A 131 -21.68 19.43 -10.55
C ALA A 131 -20.35 19.34 -9.79
N LYS A 132 -20.31 19.80 -8.54
CA LYS A 132 -19.12 19.75 -7.67
C LYS A 132 -19.35 18.97 -6.36
N HIS A 133 -20.06 17.84 -6.36
CA HIS A 133 -20.29 17.15 -5.07
C HIS A 133 -20.17 15.64 -4.97
N LEU A 134 -19.78 14.88 -6.00
CA LEU A 134 -19.80 13.41 -5.89
C LEU A 134 -18.55 12.65 -6.40
N THR A 135 -17.42 13.31 -6.63
CA THR A 135 -16.20 12.65 -7.15
C THR A 135 -15.05 12.52 -6.14
N LEU A 136 -15.31 12.59 -4.83
CA LEU A 136 -14.27 12.50 -3.81
C LEU A 136 -14.12 11.11 -3.14
N TYR A 137 -15.02 10.16 -3.41
CA TYR A 137 -15.03 8.91 -2.63
C TYR A 137 -14.20 7.74 -3.16
N PHE A 138 -13.63 7.81 -4.38
CA PHE A 138 -12.88 6.68 -4.95
C PHE A 138 -11.39 6.91 -5.19
N HIS A 139 -10.90 8.16 -5.13
CA HIS A 139 -9.49 8.45 -5.43
C HIS A 139 -8.56 8.31 -4.21
N PHE A 140 -9.09 7.99 -3.03
CA PHE A 140 -8.29 7.90 -1.78
C PHE A 140 -7.85 6.48 -1.39
N TYR A 141 -8.41 5.44 -1.99
CA TYR A 141 -8.18 4.07 -1.48
C TYR A 141 -6.89 3.39 -1.99
N VAL A 142 -6.21 3.96 -3.00
CA VAL A 142 -5.00 3.34 -3.57
C VAL A 142 -3.71 4.12 -3.26
N ILE A 143 -3.78 5.40 -2.88
CA ILE A 143 -2.59 6.23 -2.59
C ILE A 143 -2.21 6.21 -1.09
N SER A 144 -3.06 5.68 -0.22
CA SER A 144 -2.87 5.80 1.24
C SER A 144 -2.11 4.66 1.93
N ARG A 145 -1.57 3.66 1.20
CA ARG A 145 -0.89 2.51 1.83
C ARG A 145 0.60 2.34 1.51
N PHE A 146 1.20 3.28 0.76
CA PHE A 146 2.63 3.29 0.43
C PHE A 146 3.30 4.66 0.72
N HIS A 147 2.85 5.34 1.77
CA HIS A 147 3.64 6.38 2.42
C HIS A 147 3.89 5.95 3.86
N ARG A 148 4.96 5.17 4.06
CA ARG A 148 5.59 5.04 5.37
C ARG A 148 6.51 6.24 5.56
N PRO A 149 6.49 6.94 6.70
CA PRO A 149 7.67 7.63 7.19
C PRO A 149 8.76 6.62 7.61
#